data_AF-A0A3S4J1G2-F1
#
_entry.id   AF-A0A3S4J1G2-F1
#
_cell.length_a   1.000
_cell.length_b   1.000
_cell.length_c   1.000
_cell.angle_alpha   90.00
_cell.angle_beta   90.00
_cell.angle_gamma   90.00
#
_symmetry.space_group_name_H-M   'P 1'
#
loop_
_entity.id
_entity.type
_entity.pdbx_description
1 polymer ?
#
loop_
_entity_poly.entity_id
_entity_poly.type
_entity_poly.pdbx_seq_one_letter_code
_entity_poly.pdbx_strand_id
1 'polypeptide(L)'
;MKYGIDQQETSLKANIMPGEPGFAADESVGVLEYVNDDGVTVKEEVKPETGDYGRVYDALYQTLTIGTPNYVKESEVLTNLEILERAFEQATPATITLAK
;
A
#
# COMPACT_ATOMS: atom_id res chain seq x y z
N MET A 1 5.74 -4.44 12.77
CA MET A 1 6.44 -4.73 11.49
C MET A 1 5.80 -5.99 10.91
N LYS A 2 5.20 -5.93 9.70
CA LYS A 2 4.63 -7.13 9.04
C LYS A 2 5.80 -7.93 8.45
N TYR A 3 5.87 -9.21 8.76
CA TYR A 3 6.86 -10.14 8.24
C TYR A 3 6.18 -11.11 7.27
N GLY A 4 6.89 -11.53 6.22
CA GLY A 4 6.39 -12.50 5.24
C GLY A 4 6.00 -11.91 3.89
N ILE A 5 5.70 -12.81 2.95
CA ILE A 5 5.22 -12.50 1.60
C ILE A 5 3.75 -12.05 1.69
N ASP A 6 3.33 -11.16 0.78
CA ASP A 6 1.93 -10.76 0.69
C ASP A 6 0.99 -11.98 0.48
N GLN A 7 -0.20 -11.97 1.11
CA GLN A 7 -1.08 -13.14 1.07
C GLN A 7 -1.64 -13.39 -0.33
N GLN A 8 -1.80 -12.35 -1.15
CA GLN A 8 -2.18 -12.53 -2.55
C GLN A 8 -1.12 -13.32 -3.31
N GLU A 9 0.17 -12.96 -3.16
CA GLU A 9 1.27 -13.71 -3.76
C GLU A 9 1.35 -15.16 -3.26
N THR A 10 1.04 -15.37 -1.97
CA THR A 10 1.00 -16.70 -1.37
C THR A 10 -0.11 -17.55 -1.98
N SER A 11 -1.32 -16.99 -2.11
CA SER A 11 -2.45 -17.64 -2.79
C SER A 11 -2.12 -17.99 -4.24
N LEU A 12 -1.55 -17.03 -5.00
CA LEU A 12 -1.18 -17.27 -6.40
C LEU A 12 -0.13 -18.38 -6.56
N LYS A 13 0.86 -18.46 -5.66
CA LYS A 13 1.85 -19.56 -5.64
C LYS A 13 1.20 -20.92 -5.30
N ALA A 14 0.10 -20.91 -4.56
CA ALA A 14 -0.68 -22.10 -4.23
C ALA A 14 -1.75 -22.44 -5.29
N ASN A 15 -1.82 -21.70 -6.40
CA ASN A 15 -2.88 -21.78 -7.42
C ASN A 15 -4.29 -21.48 -6.88
N ILE A 16 -4.40 -20.66 -5.83
CA ILE A 16 -5.67 -20.08 -5.40
C ILE A 16 -5.81 -18.74 -6.14
N MET A 17 -6.82 -18.64 -6.99
CA MET A 17 -7.00 -17.55 -7.94
C MET A 17 -7.91 -16.44 -7.41
N PRO A 18 -7.82 -15.20 -7.94
CA PRO A 18 -8.77 -14.15 -7.61
C PRO A 18 -10.22 -14.61 -7.81
N GLY A 19 -11.05 -14.42 -6.78
CA GLY A 19 -12.45 -14.86 -6.75
C GLY A 19 -12.69 -16.27 -6.18
N GLU A 20 -11.64 -17.05 -5.92
CA GLU A 20 -11.76 -18.33 -5.24
C GLU A 20 -11.85 -18.16 -3.70
N PRO A 21 -12.55 -19.06 -2.99
CA PRO A 21 -12.58 -19.04 -1.54
C PRO A 21 -11.17 -19.12 -0.94
N GLY A 22 -10.85 -18.20 -0.03
CA GLY A 22 -9.56 -18.15 0.65
C GLY A 22 -8.46 -17.40 -0.11
N PHE A 23 -8.76 -16.79 -1.26
CA PHE A 23 -7.82 -15.91 -1.95
C PHE A 23 -7.41 -14.71 -1.06
N ALA A 24 -6.09 -14.52 -0.90
CA ALA A 24 -5.49 -13.47 -0.08
C ALA A 24 -6.00 -13.40 1.37
N ALA A 25 -6.51 -14.50 1.92
CA ALA A 25 -7.00 -14.56 3.29
C ALA A 25 -5.84 -14.37 4.29
N ASP A 26 -6.02 -13.44 5.23
CA ASP A 26 -5.06 -13.13 6.29
C ASP A 26 -5.80 -13.12 7.64
N GLU A 27 -5.47 -14.07 8.52
CA GLU A 27 -6.04 -14.15 9.88
C GLU A 27 -5.22 -13.36 10.90
N SER A 28 -4.12 -12.72 10.50
CA SER A 28 -3.35 -11.88 11.41
C SER A 28 -4.16 -10.66 11.86
N VAL A 29 -3.82 -10.12 13.03
CA VAL A 29 -4.43 -8.90 13.57
C VAL A 29 -3.34 -7.91 13.98
N GLY A 30 -3.51 -6.66 13.58
CA GLY A 30 -2.77 -5.52 14.12
C GLY A 30 -3.45 -4.99 15.37
N VAL A 31 -2.68 -4.33 16.26
CA VAL A 31 -3.26 -3.58 17.39
C VAL A 31 -3.01 -2.10 17.16
N LEU A 32 -4.09 -1.33 17.08
CA LEU A 32 -4.04 0.12 17.07
C LEU A 32 -4.25 0.62 18.51
N GLU A 33 -3.28 1.36 19.03
CA GLU A 33 -3.34 1.95 20.37
C GLU A 33 -3.26 3.47 20.26
N TYR A 34 -4.26 4.15 20.82
CA TYR A 34 -4.36 5.61 20.77
C TYR A 34 -5.10 6.14 22.01
N VAL A 35 -5.04 7.45 22.23
CA VAL A 35 -5.85 8.14 23.23
C VAL A 35 -7.03 8.78 22.51
N ASN A 36 -8.25 8.43 22.93
CA ASN A 36 -9.46 8.98 22.33
C ASN A 36 -9.78 10.40 22.85
N ASP A 37 -10.87 10.99 22.36
CA ASP A 37 -11.30 12.34 22.72
C ASP A 37 -11.62 12.52 24.21
N ASP A 38 -11.96 11.43 24.91
CA ASP A 38 -12.23 11.40 26.36
C ASP A 38 -10.94 11.26 27.20
N GLY A 39 -9.76 11.22 26.57
CA GLY A 39 -8.48 11.03 27.25
C GLY A 39 -8.22 9.59 27.69
N VAL A 40 -8.99 8.63 27.18
CA VAL A 40 -8.89 7.21 27.51
C VAL A 40 -7.97 6.51 26.51
N THR A 41 -7.04 5.68 27.02
CA THR A 41 -6.26 4.78 26.17
C THR A 41 -7.14 3.67 25.62
N VAL A 42 -7.28 3.62 24.30
CA VAL A 42 -8.04 2.62 23.55
C VAL A 42 -7.05 1.68 22.84
N LYS A 43 -7.39 0.39 22.80
CA LYS A 43 -6.71 -0.63 21.98
C LYS A 43 -7.73 -1.33 21.10
N GLU A 44 -7.51 -1.33 19.80
CA GLU A 44 -8.40 -1.96 18.82
C GLU A 44 -7.65 -2.99 17.98
N GLU A 45 -8.30 -4.13 17.72
CA GLU A 45 -7.81 -5.10 16.74
C GLU A 45 -8.19 -4.67 15.33
N VAL A 46 -7.19 -4.53 14.45
CA VAL A 46 -7.36 -4.15 13.06
C VAL A 46 -7.00 -5.34 12.19
N LYS A 47 -7.99 -5.82 11.42
CA LYS A 47 -7.76 -6.87 10.43
C LYS A 47 -7.07 -6.30 9.18
N PRO A 48 -6.15 -7.04 8.56
CA PRO A 48 -5.56 -6.66 7.28
C PRO A 48 -6.63 -6.57 6.19
N GLU A 49 -6.49 -5.57 5.32
CA GLU A 49 -7.24 -5.51 4.07
C GLU A 49 -6.80 -6.64 3.13
N THR A 50 -7.74 -7.21 2.39
CA THR A 50 -7.47 -8.24 1.39
C THR A 50 -6.69 -7.67 0.21
N GLY A 51 -5.56 -8.28 -0.12
CA GLY A 51 -4.73 -7.88 -1.26
C GLY A 51 -5.40 -8.17 -2.60
N ASP A 52 -5.46 -7.17 -3.47
CA ASP A 52 -6.04 -7.29 -4.81
C ASP A 52 -5.32 -6.39 -5.83
N TYR A 53 -4.19 -6.87 -6.36
CA TYR A 53 -3.52 -6.23 -7.50
C TYR A 53 -4.39 -6.09 -8.76
N GLY A 54 -5.51 -6.82 -8.88
CA GLY A 54 -6.47 -6.67 -9.97
C GLY A 54 -7.05 -5.25 -10.02
N ARG A 55 -7.16 -4.58 -8.87
CA ARG A 55 -7.66 -3.19 -8.76
C ARG A 55 -6.84 -2.17 -9.54
N VAL A 56 -5.58 -2.47 -9.86
CA VAL A 56 -4.78 -1.67 -10.79
C VAL A 56 -5.47 -1.62 -12.16
N TYR A 57 -5.88 -2.78 -12.67
CA TYR A 57 -6.55 -2.88 -13.96
C TYR A 57 -7.98 -2.33 -13.91
N ASP A 58 -8.68 -2.49 -12.79
CA ASP A 58 -9.99 -1.86 -12.61
C ASP A 58 -9.88 -0.33 -12.71
N ALA A 59 -8.89 0.27 -12.04
CA ALA A 59 -8.69 1.71 -12.10
C ALA A 59 -8.25 2.19 -13.49
N LEU A 60 -7.37 1.44 -14.16
CA LEU A 60 -7.00 1.72 -15.55
C LEU A 60 -8.21 1.62 -16.48
N TYR A 61 -9.06 0.60 -16.30
CA TYR A 61 -10.28 0.44 -17.06
C TYR A 61 -11.21 1.65 -16.88
N GLN A 62 -11.45 2.10 -15.64
CA GLN A 62 -12.27 3.28 -15.37
C GLN A 62 -11.66 4.56 -15.99
N THR A 63 -10.34 4.70 -15.94
CA THR A 63 -9.63 5.82 -16.57
C THR A 63 -9.84 5.83 -18.08
N LEU A 64 -9.66 4.69 -18.74
CA LEU A 64 -9.73 4.58 -20.20
C LEU A 64 -11.16 4.60 -20.75
N THR A 65 -12.14 4.11 -20.00
CA THR A 65 -13.52 3.96 -20.49
C THR A 65 -14.44 5.12 -20.14
N ILE A 66 -14.27 5.74 -18.96
CA ILE A 66 -15.14 6.82 -18.50
C ILE A 66 -14.40 8.10 -18.06
N GLY A 67 -13.08 8.14 -18.19
CA GLY A 67 -12.28 9.34 -17.95
C GLY A 67 -12.04 9.67 -16.48
N THR A 68 -12.20 8.71 -15.57
CA THR A 68 -11.78 8.87 -14.16
C THR A 68 -10.30 9.22 -14.10
N PRO A 69 -9.83 10.10 -13.19
CA PRO A 69 -8.41 10.34 -13.00
C PRO A 69 -7.64 9.04 -12.71
N ASN A 70 -6.42 8.93 -13.24
CA ASN A 70 -5.57 7.77 -13.00
C ASN A 70 -5.31 7.56 -11.49
N TYR A 71 -5.18 6.30 -11.07
CA TYR A 71 -4.99 5.96 -9.66
C TYR A 71 -3.64 6.40 -9.08
N VAL A 72 -2.67 6.68 -9.95
CA VAL A 72 -1.39 7.31 -9.60
C VAL A 72 -1.35 8.70 -10.24
N LYS A 73 -1.12 9.72 -9.42
CA LYS A 73 -0.92 11.08 -9.89
C LYS A 73 0.50 11.24 -10.44
N GLU A 74 0.64 12.06 -11.47
CA GLU A 74 1.94 12.40 -12.05
C GLU A 74 2.92 12.93 -11.00
N SER A 75 2.45 13.82 -10.11
CA SER A 75 3.26 14.39 -9.04
C SER A 75 3.80 13.34 -8.06
N GLU A 76 3.04 12.28 -7.78
CA GLU A 76 3.49 11.19 -6.89
C GLU A 76 4.65 10.43 -7.52
N VAL A 77 4.59 10.17 -8.83
CA VAL A 77 5.67 9.52 -9.58
C VAL A 77 6.91 10.42 -9.62
N LEU A 78 6.74 11.70 -9.97
CA LEU A 78 7.85 12.64 -10.07
C LEU A 78 8.56 12.84 -8.72
N THR A 79 7.80 13.01 -7.63
CA THR A 79 8.38 13.13 -6.30
C THR A 79 9.11 11.84 -5.88
N ASN A 80 8.58 10.65 -6.21
CA ASN A 80 9.26 9.40 -5.91
C ASN A 80 10.60 9.28 -6.65
N LEU A 81 10.62 9.61 -7.94
CA LEU A 81 11.82 9.60 -8.76
C LEU A 81 12.85 10.63 -8.28
N GLU A 82 12.43 11.85 -7.91
CA GLU A 82 13.34 12.85 -7.33
C GLU A 82 13.99 12.32 -6.05
N ILE A 83 13.21 11.73 -5.13
CA ILE A 83 13.77 11.17 -3.89
C ILE A 83 14.83 10.10 -4.20
N LEU A 84 14.57 9.20 -5.15
CA LEU A 84 15.51 8.13 -5.53
C LEU A 84 16.78 8.68 -6.18
N GLU A 85 16.64 9.66 -7.08
CA GLU A 85 17.78 10.27 -7.76
C GLU A 85 18.66 11.04 -6.77
N ARG A 86 18.04 11.87 -5.92
CA ARG A 86 18.73 12.72 -4.96
C ARG A 86 19.39 11.95 -3.81
N ALA A 87 18.96 10.71 -3.55
CA ALA A 87 19.61 9.83 -2.59
C ALA A 87 21.08 9.53 -2.94
N PHE A 88 21.50 9.72 -4.21
CA PHE A 88 22.86 9.49 -4.67
C PHE A 88 23.64 10.76 -5.02
N GLU A 89 23.06 11.95 -4.81
CA GLU A 89 23.73 13.23 -5.10
C GLU A 89 24.93 13.52 -4.19
N GLN A 90 24.96 12.91 -3.00
CA GLN A 90 26.00 13.12 -2.00
C GLN A 90 26.28 11.83 -1.22
N ALA A 91 27.46 11.75 -0.62
CA ALA A 91 27.85 10.58 0.17
C ALA A 91 26.91 10.35 1.36
N THR A 92 26.54 9.10 1.58
CA THR A 92 25.72 8.66 2.72
C THR A 92 26.53 8.68 4.03
N PRO A 93 25.95 9.06 5.19
CA PRO A 93 24.56 9.52 5.39
C PRO A 93 24.33 10.96 4.97
N ALA A 94 23.13 11.23 4.45
CA ALA A 94 22.75 12.52 3.88
C ALA A 94 21.31 12.91 4.27
N THR A 95 21.03 14.21 4.28
CA THR A 95 19.68 14.75 4.36
C THR A 95 19.52 15.79 3.26
N ILE A 96 18.44 15.70 2.51
CA ILE A 96 18.09 16.62 1.43
C ILE A 96 16.82 17.38 1.78
N THR A 97 16.63 18.54 1.17
CA THR A 97 15.36 19.29 1.21
C THR A 97 14.82 19.34 -0.21
N LEU A 98 13.56 18.94 -0.39
CA LEU A 98 12.85 19.05 -1.67
C LEU A 98 12.29 20.48 -1.78
N ALA A 99 12.53 21.13 -2.91
CA ALA A 99 11.88 22.40 -3.21
C ALA A 99 10.45 22.09 -3.68
N LYS A 100 9.45 22.70 -3.06
CA LYS A 100 8.04 22.56 -3.48
C LYS A 100 7.82 23.16 -4.85
#